data_AF-A0A286FYM2-F1
#
_entry.id   AF-A0A286FYM2-F1
#
_cell.length_a   1.000
_cell.length_b   1.000
_cell.length_c   1.000
_cell.angle_alpha   90.00
_cell.angle_beta   90.00
_cell.angle_gamma   90.00
#
_symmetry.space_group_name_H-M   'P 1'
#
loop_
_entity.id
_entity.type
_entity.pdbx_description
1 polymer ?
#
loop_
_entity_poly.entity_id
_entity_poly.type
_entity_poly.pdbx_seq_one_letter_code
_entity_poly.pdbx_strand_id
1 'polypeptide(L)'
;MAAGEAALVVRIGPVRQRIAAHPVPQGPVTRALDIRADREPAHLSGPDSIAFSIETSEGSVRLAEQDGRYVSTEVAGGFTGRVLGMHVTEGSVAFDWFDYESAT
;
A
#
# COMPACT_ATOMS: atom_id res chain seq x y z
N MET A 1 -16.13 -22.79 -4.70
CA MET A 1 -15.46 -22.02 -3.63
C MET A 1 -15.08 -20.66 -4.21
N ALA A 2 -15.38 -19.57 -3.52
CA ALA A 2 -15.26 -18.21 -4.10
C ALA A 2 -13.80 -17.73 -4.12
N ALA A 3 -13.46 -16.90 -5.11
CA ALA A 3 -12.18 -16.20 -5.18
C ALA A 3 -11.99 -15.26 -3.97
N GLY A 4 -10.73 -15.00 -3.61
CA GLY A 4 -10.39 -13.96 -2.62
C GLY A 4 -10.45 -12.57 -3.25
N GLU A 5 -10.27 -11.54 -2.43
CA GLU A 5 -10.18 -10.15 -2.90
C GLU A 5 -9.01 -9.45 -2.22
N ALA A 6 -8.19 -8.77 -3.02
CA ALA A 6 -7.23 -7.79 -2.52
C ALA A 6 -7.88 -6.40 -2.58
N ALA A 7 -7.84 -5.66 -1.48
CA ALA A 7 -8.46 -4.35 -1.38
C ALA A 7 -7.51 -3.33 -0.76
N LEU A 8 -7.50 -2.12 -1.33
CA LEU A 8 -6.82 -0.99 -0.73
C LEU A 8 -7.80 -0.21 0.15
N VAL A 9 -7.46 -0.12 1.42
CA VAL A 9 -8.20 0.65 2.42
C VAL A 9 -7.34 1.79 2.91
N VAL A 10 -7.85 3.02 2.79
CA VAL A 10 -7.20 4.24 3.27
C VAL A 10 -7.94 4.76 4.48
N ARG A 11 -7.19 5.15 5.51
CA ARG A 11 -7.73 5.79 6.71
C ARG A 11 -7.04 7.13 6.95
N ILE A 12 -7.83 8.20 7.05
CA ILE A 12 -7.38 9.56 7.35
C ILE A 12 -8.26 10.09 8.47
N GLY A 13 -7.70 10.20 9.68
CA GLY A 13 -8.47 10.50 10.89
C GLY A 13 -9.65 9.51 11.06
N PRO A 14 -10.90 9.99 11.19
CA PRO A 14 -12.06 9.12 11.35
C PRO A 14 -12.50 8.45 10.03
N VAL A 15 -12.08 8.97 8.87
CA VAL A 15 -12.52 8.47 7.57
C VAL A 15 -11.77 7.20 7.25
N ARG A 16 -12.50 6.13 6.92
CA ARG A 16 -11.95 4.87 6.41
C ARG A 16 -12.69 4.50 5.14
N GLN A 17 -11.97 4.36 4.04
CA GLN A 17 -12.56 4.07 2.73
C GLN A 17 -11.82 2.95 2.02
N ARG A 18 -12.58 2.02 1.42
CA ARG A 18 -12.05 1.10 0.41
C ARG A 18 -12.05 1.82 -0.94
N ILE A 19 -10.87 2.07 -1.50
CA ILE A 19 -10.72 2.89 -2.70
C ILE A 19 -10.38 2.09 -3.96
N ALA A 20 -9.91 0.85 -3.80
CA ALA A 20 -9.68 -0.08 -4.89
C ALA A 20 -9.89 -1.52 -4.41
N ALA A 21 -10.24 -2.40 -5.35
CA ALA A 21 -10.37 -3.83 -5.11
C ALA A 21 -10.03 -4.61 -6.38
N HIS A 22 -9.45 -5.79 -6.22
CA HIS A 22 -9.15 -6.70 -7.30
C HIS A 22 -9.36 -8.16 -6.87
N PRO A 23 -10.04 -8.99 -7.68
CA PRO A 23 -10.16 -10.42 -7.41
C PRO A 23 -8.77 -11.09 -7.36
N VAL A 24 -8.57 -12.01 -6.43
CA VAL A 24 -7.35 -12.85 -6.37
C VAL A 24 -7.73 -14.33 -6.35
N PRO A 25 -6.98 -15.20 -7.05
CA PRO A 25 -7.18 -16.63 -6.96
C PRO A 25 -7.03 -17.13 -5.51
N GLN A 26 -7.61 -18.29 -5.23
CA GLN A 26 -7.38 -18.95 -3.95
C GLN A 26 -5.92 -19.43 -3.88
N GLY A 27 -5.22 -19.10 -2.79
CA GLY A 27 -3.83 -19.50 -2.57
C GLY A 27 -2.96 -18.35 -2.04
N PRO A 28 -1.62 -18.54 -2.01
CA PRO A 28 -0.68 -17.50 -1.61
C PRO A 28 -0.72 -16.29 -2.56
N VAL A 29 -0.61 -15.09 -2.02
CA VAL A 29 -0.43 -13.84 -2.79
C VAL A 29 1.05 -13.48 -2.75
N THR A 30 1.70 -13.40 -3.92
CA THR A 30 3.17 -13.38 -4.01
C THR A 30 3.77 -12.00 -3.72
N ARG A 31 3.19 -10.89 -4.18
CA ARG A 31 3.54 -9.54 -3.67
C ARG A 31 2.29 -8.68 -3.54
N ALA A 32 2.17 -7.97 -2.42
CA ALA A 32 0.96 -7.22 -2.08
C ALA A 32 1.14 -5.69 -2.12
N LEU A 33 2.38 -5.22 -2.21
CA LEU A 33 2.72 -3.80 -2.06
C LEU A 33 4.04 -3.46 -2.76
N ASP A 34 4.00 -2.50 -3.68
CA ASP A 34 5.17 -1.79 -4.22
C ASP A 34 4.95 -0.31 -3.95
N ILE A 35 5.78 0.29 -3.08
CA ILE A 35 5.72 1.71 -2.74
C ILE A 35 6.86 2.43 -3.46
N ARG A 36 6.48 3.35 -4.33
CA ARG A 36 7.42 4.26 -4.99
C ARG A 36 7.16 5.68 -4.56
N ALA A 37 8.08 6.23 -3.78
CA ALA A 37 8.09 7.63 -3.39
C ALA A 37 8.88 8.44 -4.42
N ASP A 38 8.24 8.80 -5.53
CA ASP A 38 8.88 9.66 -6.53
C ASP A 38 8.96 11.09 -5.98
N ARG A 39 10.18 11.57 -5.76
CA ARG A 39 10.45 13.01 -5.56
C ARG A 39 10.89 13.56 -6.91
N GLU A 40 10.05 14.34 -7.59
CA GLU A 40 10.53 15.08 -8.75
C GLU A 40 11.68 16.03 -8.36
N PRO A 41 12.70 16.18 -9.23
CA PRO A 41 13.83 17.06 -8.94
C PRO A 41 13.34 18.50 -8.83
N ALA A 42 13.69 19.14 -7.71
CA ALA A 42 13.73 20.59 -7.47
C ALA A 42 12.71 21.45 -8.27
N HIS A 43 11.77 22.05 -7.54
CA HIS A 43 10.94 23.22 -7.89
C HIS A 43 9.43 23.02 -8.11
N LEU A 44 8.90 21.79 -8.01
CA LEU A 44 7.47 21.53 -7.81
C LEU A 44 7.29 20.57 -6.64
N SER A 45 7.40 21.11 -5.42
CA SER A 45 7.49 20.41 -4.13
C SER A 45 6.19 19.71 -3.70
N GLY A 46 5.69 18.81 -4.55
CA GLY A 46 4.59 17.93 -4.19
C GLY A 46 5.03 16.91 -3.13
N PRO A 47 4.11 16.47 -2.27
CA PRO A 47 4.30 15.24 -1.49
C PRO A 47 4.67 14.08 -2.41
N ASP A 48 5.39 13.09 -1.88
CA ASP A 48 5.68 11.87 -2.63
C ASP A 48 4.39 11.12 -2.98
N SER A 49 4.44 10.35 -4.05
CA SER A 49 3.35 9.43 -4.38
C SER A 49 3.55 8.08 -3.68
N ILE A 50 2.48 7.33 -3.48
CA ILE A 50 2.51 5.98 -2.90
C ILE A 50 1.69 5.07 -3.80
N ALA A 51 2.37 4.27 -4.59
CA ALA A 51 1.78 3.21 -5.39
C ALA A 51 1.33 2.03 -4.52
N PHE A 52 0.28 1.33 -4.95
CA PHE A 52 -0.16 0.07 -4.36
C PHE A 52 -0.46 -0.92 -5.49
N SER A 53 0.35 -1.97 -5.60
CA SER A 53 0.20 -3.01 -6.62
C SER A 53 0.18 -4.39 -6.00
N ILE A 54 -0.51 -5.32 -6.64
CA ILE A 54 -0.48 -6.75 -6.31
C ILE A 54 0.07 -7.54 -7.48
N GLU A 55 0.81 -8.61 -7.20
CA GLU A 55 1.23 -9.57 -8.23
C GLU A 55 0.18 -10.64 -8.44
N THR A 56 -0.17 -10.88 -9.69
CA THR A 56 -1.10 -11.92 -10.13
C THR A 56 -0.41 -12.89 -11.08
N SER A 57 -1.10 -13.97 -11.46
CA SER A 57 -0.60 -14.89 -12.50
C SER A 57 -0.43 -14.22 -13.88
N GLU A 58 -1.11 -13.10 -14.12
CA GLU A 58 -1.05 -12.33 -15.37
C GLU A 58 -0.05 -11.16 -15.30
N GLY A 59 0.57 -10.95 -14.14
CA GLY A 59 1.51 -9.87 -13.87
C GLY A 59 1.04 -8.90 -12.78
N SER A 60 1.75 -7.79 -12.65
CA SER A 60 1.49 -6.75 -11.65
C SER A 60 0.24 -5.94 -11.99
N VAL A 61 -0.68 -5.82 -11.03
CA VAL A 61 -1.89 -5.01 -11.14
C VAL A 61 -1.80 -3.85 -10.15
N ARG A 62 -1.79 -2.62 -10.68
CA ARG A 62 -1.88 -1.39 -9.86
C ARG A 62 -3.32 -1.23 -9.34
N LEU A 63 -3.48 -1.24 -8.02
CA LEU A 63 -4.76 -0.98 -7.36
C LEU A 63 -5.09 0.51 -7.33
N ALA A 64 -4.16 1.32 -6.82
CA ALA A 64 -4.27 2.77 -6.81
C ALA A 64 -2.92 3.43 -6.55
N GLU A 65 -2.91 4.75 -6.68
CA GLU A 65 -1.83 5.62 -6.27
C GLU A 65 -2.37 6.64 -5.27
N GLN A 66 -1.63 6.93 -4.20
CA GLN A 66 -2.04 7.84 -3.12
C GLN A 66 -1.06 8.98 -2.96
N ASP A 67 -1.59 10.18 -2.77
CA ASP A 67 -0.81 11.35 -2.39
C ASP A 67 -0.30 11.17 -0.94
N GLY A 68 1.03 11.13 -0.77
CA GLY A 68 1.71 10.92 0.50
C GLY A 68 1.43 11.98 1.57
N ARG A 69 0.87 13.15 1.19
CA ARG A 69 0.42 14.19 2.13
C ARG A 69 -0.56 13.64 3.14
N TYR A 70 -1.42 12.71 2.75
CA TYR A 70 -2.47 12.20 3.63
C TYR A 70 -1.99 11.23 4.71
N VAL A 71 -0.72 10.81 4.64
CA VAL A 71 -0.05 9.99 5.65
C VAL A 71 1.17 10.71 6.25
N SER A 72 1.26 12.03 6.07
CA SER A 72 2.30 12.87 6.66
C SER A 72 1.96 13.26 8.10
N THR A 73 2.96 13.73 8.85
CA THR A 73 2.76 14.23 10.22
C THR A 73 1.91 15.50 10.26
N GLU A 74 1.91 16.32 9.22
CA GLU A 74 1.09 17.53 9.12
C GLU A 74 -0.42 17.22 9.07
N VAL A 75 -0.80 16.08 8.45
CA VAL A 75 -2.20 15.64 8.36
C VAL A 75 -2.57 14.67 9.48
N ALA A 76 -1.70 13.71 9.80
CA ALA A 76 -1.97 12.71 10.83
C ALA A 76 -1.78 13.25 12.27
N GLY A 77 -0.99 14.32 12.43
CA GLY A 77 -0.55 14.82 13.73
C GLY A 77 0.50 13.90 14.39
N GLY A 78 0.89 14.24 15.61
CA GLY A 78 1.81 13.45 16.41
C GLY A 78 3.30 13.66 16.07
N PHE A 79 4.14 12.71 16.51
CA PHE A 79 5.61 12.80 16.44
C PHE A 79 6.24 11.58 15.74
N THR A 80 5.45 10.78 15.02
CA THR A 80 5.89 9.53 14.39
C THR A 80 5.98 9.67 12.88
N GLY A 81 6.97 9.00 12.28
CA GLY A 81 7.06 8.85 10.82
C GLY A 81 6.18 7.73 10.26
N ARG A 82 6.23 7.57 8.94
CA ARG A 82 5.58 6.47 8.22
C ARG A 82 6.27 5.14 8.55
N VAL A 83 5.46 4.08 8.67
CA VAL A 83 5.94 2.71 8.86
C VAL A 83 5.27 1.78 7.85
N LEU A 84 6.00 0.75 7.43
CA LEU A 84 5.49 -0.35 6.62
C LEU A 84 5.46 -1.59 7.50
N GLY A 85 4.32 -2.28 7.53
CA GLY A 85 4.12 -3.43 8.41
C GLY A 85 3.14 -4.43 7.85
N MET A 86 3.47 -5.70 8.00
CA MET A 86 2.59 -6.82 7.67
C MET A 86 1.80 -7.22 8.92
N HIS A 87 0.48 -7.33 8.81
CA HIS A 87 -0.38 -7.70 9.94
C HIS A 87 -1.59 -8.54 9.50
N VAL A 88 -2.19 -9.25 10.45
CA VAL A 88 -3.45 -9.99 10.28
C VAL A 88 -4.48 -9.47 11.26
N THR A 89 -5.71 -9.27 10.80
CA THR A 89 -6.83 -8.85 11.66
C THR A 89 -7.70 -10.01 12.11
N GLU A 90 -7.80 -11.06 11.29
CA GLU A 90 -8.62 -12.23 11.54
C GLU A 90 -7.87 -13.50 11.10
N GLY A 91 -7.93 -14.56 11.91
CA GLY A 91 -7.27 -15.83 11.61
C GLY A 91 -5.76 -15.80 11.79
N SER A 92 -5.03 -16.46 10.89
CA SER A 92 -3.57 -16.54 10.93
C SER A 92 -3.02 -16.48 9.51
N VAL A 93 -1.85 -15.85 9.37
CA VAL A 93 -1.15 -15.70 8.10
C VAL A 93 0.33 -16.01 8.32
N ALA A 94 0.97 -16.59 7.32
CA ALA A 94 2.42 -16.72 7.25
C ALA A 94 2.93 -15.76 6.18
N PHE A 95 3.83 -14.87 6.56
CA PHE A 95 4.58 -14.03 5.62
C PHE A 95 5.95 -14.68 5.41
N ASP A 96 6.23 -15.08 4.17
CA ASP A 96 7.47 -15.77 3.82
C ASP A 96 8.69 -14.81 3.84
N TRP A 97 8.52 -13.60 3.31
CA TRP A 97 9.58 -12.59 3.24
C TRP A 97 9.02 -11.16 3.21
N PHE A 98 9.89 -10.17 3.41
CA PHE A 98 9.64 -8.74 3.21
C PHE A 98 10.90 -8.08 2.63
N ASP A 99 10.77 -7.51 1.44
CA ASP A 99 11.86 -6.80 0.75
C ASP A 99 11.64 -5.29 0.86
N TYR A 100 12.69 -4.54 1.20
CA TYR A 100 12.68 -3.08 1.22
C TYR A 100 13.93 -2.54 0.55
N GLU A 101 13.74 -1.79 -0.52
CA GLU A 101 14.80 -1.15 -1.29
C GLU A 101 14.58 0.37 -1.25
N SER A 102 15.61 1.12 -0.86
CA SER A 102 15.57 2.58 -0.94
C SER A 102 15.87 3.03 -2.36
N ALA A 103 15.10 4.01 -2.87
CA ALA A 103 15.49 4.73 -4.08
C ALA A 103 16.88 5.36 -3.87
N THR A 104 17.82 5.05 -4.77
CA THR A 104 19.21 5.54 -4.71
C THR A 104 19.33 6.89 -5.39
#